data_AF-A0A8T4RHW0-F1
#
_entry.id   AF-A0A8T4RHW0-F1
#
_cell.length_a   1.000
_cell.length_b   1.000
_cell.length_c   1.000
_cell.angle_alpha   90.00
_cell.angle_beta   90.00
_cell.angle_gamma   90.00
#
_symmetry.space_group_name_H-M   'P 1'
#
loop_
_entity.id
_entity.type
_entity.pdbx_description
1 polymer ?
#
loop_
_entity_poly.entity_id
_entity_poly.type
_entity_poly.pdbx_seq_one_letter_code
_entity_poly.pdbx_strand_id
1 'polypeptide(L)'
;MLLINHRVNTIEKLKETPQHAGVEVDIRAYKDTLILHHDPFVEGVQLEEFLQHYNHAFIILNVKCEGIEIKSIELMKKYNIHNYFLLDVSFPFIIKLI
;
A
#
# COMPACT_ATOMS: atom_id res chain seq x y z
N MET A 1 -0.63 -18.87 -11.15
CA MET A 1 -1.48 -17.65 -11.19
C MET A 1 -1.57 -17.12 -9.78
N LEU A 2 -1.25 -15.85 -9.55
CA LEU A 2 -1.39 -15.22 -8.24
C LEU A 2 -2.70 -14.44 -8.19
N LEU A 3 -3.57 -14.73 -7.23
CA LEU A 3 -4.81 -13.99 -7.02
C LEU A 3 -4.52 -12.76 -6.14
N ILE A 4 -5.10 -11.62 -6.50
CA ILE A 4 -4.96 -10.37 -5.73
C ILE A 4 -6.32 -9.98 -5.19
N ASN A 5 -6.43 -9.86 -3.86
CA ASN A 5 -7.64 -9.34 -3.23
C ASN A 5 -7.65 -7.81 -3.31
N HIS A 6 -8.70 -7.24 -3.88
CA HIS A 6 -8.80 -5.82 -4.17
C HIS A 6 -9.32 -5.03 -2.96
N ARG A 7 -8.75 -3.84 -2.73
CA ARG A 7 -9.10 -2.88 -1.66
C ARG A 7 -9.10 -3.48 -0.26
N VAL A 8 -7.96 -4.03 0.14
CA VAL A 8 -7.73 -4.59 1.48
C VAL A 8 -7.27 -3.48 2.43
N ASN A 9 -8.11 -2.48 2.64
CA ASN A 9 -7.74 -1.26 3.38
C ASN A 9 -7.88 -1.38 4.91
N THR A 10 -8.20 -2.58 5.43
CA THR A 10 -8.34 -2.83 6.88
C THR A 10 -7.57 -4.07 7.31
N ILE A 11 -7.19 -4.12 8.59
CA ILE A 11 -6.44 -5.25 9.16
C ILE A 11 -7.31 -6.50 9.21
N GLU A 12 -8.62 -6.35 9.45
CA GLU A 12 -9.58 -7.46 9.46
C GLU A 12 -9.60 -8.15 8.09
N LYS A 13 -9.75 -7.37 7.01
CA LYS A 13 -9.77 -7.91 5.65
C LYS A 13 -8.42 -8.49 5.24
N LEU A 14 -7.31 -7.94 5.74
CA LEU A 14 -5.98 -8.52 5.55
C LEU A 14 -5.88 -9.91 6.18
N LYS A 15 -6.35 -10.05 7.42
CA LYS A 15 -6.37 -11.32 8.16
C LYS A 15 -7.29 -12.37 7.52
N GLU A 16 -8.39 -11.93 6.92
CA GLU A 16 -9.29 -12.80 6.14
C GLU A 16 -8.71 -13.22 4.79
N THR A 17 -7.76 -12.45 4.23
CA THR A 17 -7.14 -12.77 2.94
C THR A 17 -6.12 -13.90 3.11
N PRO A 18 -6.19 -14.98 2.29
CA PRO A 18 -5.22 -16.06 2.36
C PRO A 18 -3.79 -15.56 2.13
N GLN A 19 -2.83 -15.98 2.97
CA GLN A 19 -1.42 -15.56 2.90
C GLN A 19 -0.73 -15.88 1.57
N HIS A 20 -1.19 -16.91 0.85
CA HIS A 20 -0.65 -17.26 -0.48
C HIS A 20 -1.19 -16.36 -1.61
N ALA A 21 -2.21 -15.55 -1.33
CA ALA A 21 -2.71 -14.54 -2.25
C ALA A 21 -1.95 -13.21 -2.05
N GLY A 22 -2.07 -12.30 -3.01
CA GLY A 22 -1.65 -10.92 -2.83
C GLY A 22 -2.81 -10.02 -2.42
N VAL A 23 -2.47 -8.78 -2.05
CA VAL A 23 -3.44 -7.74 -1.69
C VAL A 23 -3.18 -6.48 -2.50
N GLU A 24 -4.22 -5.73 -2.78
CA GLU A 24 -4.13 -4.36 -3.26
C GLU A 24 -4.73 -3.43 -2.21
N VAL A 25 -4.04 -2.31 -1.97
CA VAL A 25 -4.42 -1.32 -0.96
C VAL A 25 -4.34 0.09 -1.55
N ASP A 26 -5.31 0.93 -1.20
CA ASP A 26 -5.36 2.34 -1.61
C ASP A 26 -4.60 3.19 -0.58
N ILE A 27 -3.48 3.80 -0.98
CA ILE A 27 -2.65 4.63 -0.09
C ILE A 27 -2.87 6.12 -0.34
N ARG A 28 -3.04 6.87 0.76
CA ARG A 28 -3.19 8.34 0.77
C ARG A 28 -2.32 8.97 1.83
N ALA A 29 -1.91 10.21 1.58
CA ALA A 29 -1.38 11.08 2.63
C ALA A 29 -2.52 11.58 3.52
N TYR A 30 -2.32 11.50 4.83
CA TYR A 30 -3.16 12.17 5.83
C TYR A 30 -2.28 12.75 6.92
N LYS A 31 -2.25 14.09 7.00
CA LYS A 31 -1.27 14.84 7.80
C LYS A 31 0.14 14.34 7.44
N ASP A 32 0.95 13.99 8.44
CA ASP A 32 2.31 13.49 8.26
C ASP A 32 2.38 11.95 8.17
N THR A 33 1.29 11.26 7.87
CA THR A 33 1.20 9.79 7.83
C THR A 33 0.63 9.29 6.51
N LEU A 34 0.84 7.99 6.24
CA LEU A 34 0.16 7.30 5.14
C LEU A 34 -0.96 6.46 5.73
N ILE A 35 -2.15 6.57 5.15
CA ILE A 35 -3.35 5.82 5.56
C ILE A 35 -3.90 5.01 4.40
N LEU A 36 -4.67 3.98 4.73
CA LEU A 36 -5.38 3.13 3.80
C LEU A 36 -6.82 3.61 3.64
N HIS A 37 -7.10 4.27 2.53
CA HIS A 37 -8.46 4.70 2.20
C HIS A 37 -8.59 5.03 0.71
N HIS A 38 -9.72 4.64 0.11
CA HIS A 38 -10.00 4.97 -1.28
C HIS A 38 -10.45 6.42 -1.44
N ASP A 39 -11.39 6.89 -0.62
CA ASP A 39 -11.99 8.23 -0.74
C ASP A 39 -11.13 9.32 -0.05
N PRO A 40 -11.10 10.55 -0.58
CA PRO A 40 -10.32 11.65 -0.01
C PRO A 40 -10.93 12.19 1.29
N PHE A 41 -10.08 12.76 2.16
CA PHE A 41 -10.46 13.43 3.42
C PHE A 41 -11.13 12.53 4.48
N VAL A 42 -10.99 11.22 4.35
CA VAL A 42 -11.45 10.24 5.34
C VAL A 42 -10.26 9.66 6.08
N GLU A 43 -10.37 9.49 7.39
CA GLU A 43 -9.36 8.79 8.19
C GLU A 43 -9.38 7.29 7.87
N GLY A 44 -8.23 6.63 7.99
CA GLY A 44 -8.09 5.22 7.69
C GLY A 44 -7.00 4.56 8.53
N VAL A 45 -6.85 3.26 8.38
CA VAL A 45 -5.79 2.50 9.04
C VAL A 45 -4.44 3.05 8.59
N GLN A 46 -3.52 3.29 9.52
CA GLN A 46 -2.17 3.71 9.13
C GLN A 46 -1.49 2.59 8.37
N LEU A 47 -0.86 2.92 7.24
CA LEU A 47 -0.14 1.93 6.44
C LEU A 47 0.92 1.22 7.29
N GLU A 48 1.62 1.95 8.15
CA GLU A 48 2.63 1.37 9.01
C GLU A 48 2.07 0.31 9.97
N GLU A 49 0.91 0.55 10.57
CA GLU A 49 0.20 -0.42 11.43
C GLU A 49 -0.26 -1.63 10.62
N PHE A 50 -0.81 -1.41 9.44
CA PHE A 50 -1.22 -2.49 8.53
C PHE A 50 -0.07 -3.43 8.17
N LEU A 51 1.12 -2.88 7.89
CA LEU A 51 2.30 -3.66 7.51
C LEU A 51 2.85 -4.52 8.65
N GLN A 52 2.57 -4.20 9.92
CA GLN A 52 2.93 -5.07 11.05
C GLN A 52 2.19 -6.41 11.01
N HIS A 53 1.04 -6.46 10.34
CA HIS A 53 0.22 -7.66 10.18
C HIS A 53 0.36 -8.33 8.81
N TYR A 54 1.16 -7.74 7.91
CA TYR A 54 1.31 -8.21 6.55
C TYR A 54 2.18 -9.48 6.48
N ASN A 55 1.64 -10.54 5.88
CA ASN A 55 2.36 -11.79 5.61
C ASN A 55 1.76 -12.47 4.37
N HIS A 56 1.70 -11.72 3.26
CA HIS A 56 1.07 -12.15 2.02
C HIS A 56 2.09 -12.26 0.89
N ALA A 57 1.73 -12.98 -0.18
CA ALA A 57 2.66 -13.28 -1.26
C ALA A 57 3.10 -12.04 -2.07
N PHE A 58 2.23 -11.02 -2.15
CA PHE A 58 2.46 -9.80 -2.93
C PHE A 58 1.60 -8.64 -2.43
N ILE A 59 2.05 -7.40 -2.57
CA ILE A 59 1.26 -6.20 -2.28
C ILE A 59 1.32 -5.18 -3.42
N ILE A 60 0.16 -4.73 -3.85
CA ILE A 60 0.02 -3.60 -4.78
C ILE A 60 -0.33 -2.38 -3.94
N LEU A 61 0.52 -1.36 -4.00
CA LEU A 61 0.31 -0.08 -3.33
C LEU A 61 -0.28 0.90 -4.34
N ASN A 62 -1.58 1.11 -4.29
CA ASN A 62 -2.29 1.98 -5.22
C ASN A 62 -2.23 3.44 -4.76
N VAL A 63 -1.40 4.23 -5.45
CA VAL A 63 -1.09 5.63 -5.13
C VAL A 63 -2.27 6.51 -5.49
N LYS A 64 -2.97 7.04 -4.48
CA LYS A 64 -4.13 7.93 -4.69
C LYS A 64 -3.81 9.43 -4.59
N CYS A 65 -2.56 9.77 -4.30
CA CYS A 65 -2.05 11.13 -4.34
C CYS A 65 -0.53 11.14 -4.61
N GLU A 66 -0.06 12.02 -5.50
CA GLU A 66 1.36 12.17 -5.81
C GLU A 66 2.16 12.67 -4.58
N GLY A 67 3.41 12.22 -4.45
CA GLY A 67 4.35 12.64 -3.42
C GLY A 67 4.50 11.66 -2.24
N ILE A 68 3.72 10.58 -2.22
CA ILE A 68 3.79 9.56 -1.16
C ILE A 68 4.73 8.39 -1.49
N GLU A 69 5.15 8.28 -2.74
CA GLU A 69 5.81 7.10 -3.30
C GLU A 69 7.14 6.80 -2.61
N ILE A 70 7.98 7.82 -2.34
CA ILE A 70 9.24 7.62 -1.61
C ILE A 70 8.96 7.04 -0.23
N LYS A 71 8.01 7.62 0.50
CA LYS A 71 7.64 7.17 1.85
C LYS A 71 7.05 5.77 1.83
N SER A 72 6.27 5.43 0.81
CA SER A 72 5.77 4.07 0.58
C SER A 72 6.91 3.08 0.37
N ILE A 73 7.89 3.43 -0.47
CA ILE A 73 9.08 2.60 -0.73
C ILE A 73 9.91 2.43 0.56
N GLU A 74 10.09 3.49 1.35
CA GLU A 74 10.79 3.44 2.63
C GLU A 74 10.11 2.51 3.63
N LEU A 75 8.77 2.52 3.70
CA LEU A 75 8.02 1.58 4.52
C LEU A 75 8.16 0.13 4.04
N MET A 76 8.14 -0.11 2.73
CA MET A 76 8.40 -1.46 2.20
C MET A 76 9.79 -1.97 2.60
N LYS A 77 10.81 -1.11 2.49
CA LYS A 77 12.17 -1.42 2.95
C LYS A 77 12.22 -1.68 4.45
N LYS A 78 11.58 -0.83 5.26
CA LYS A 78 11.54 -0.95 6.72
C LYS A 78 10.97 -2.30 7.19
N TYR A 79 9.93 -2.79 6.51
CA TYR A 79 9.28 -4.07 6.82
C TYR A 79 9.84 -5.26 6.03
N ASN A 80 10.96 -5.09 5.30
CA ASN A 80 11.57 -6.12 4.45
C ASN A 80 10.61 -6.75 3.43
N ILE A 81 9.72 -5.93 2.86
CA ILE A 81 8.75 -6.35 1.83
C ILE A 81 9.38 -6.08 0.47
N HIS A 82 9.71 -7.15 -0.25
CA HIS A 82 10.35 -7.07 -1.57
C HIS A 82 9.38 -7.32 -2.74
N ASN A 83 8.28 -8.03 -2.48
CA ASN A 83 7.29 -8.39 -3.49
C ASN A 83 6.16 -7.36 -3.54
N TYR A 84 6.46 -6.20 -4.10
CA TYR A 84 5.48 -5.13 -4.27
C TYR A 84 5.67 -4.35 -5.57
N PHE A 85 4.66 -3.61 -5.96
CA PHE A 85 4.83 -2.48 -6.88
C PHE A 85 3.89 -1.32 -6.51
N LEU A 86 4.22 -0.13 -6.99
CA LEU A 86 3.37 1.06 -6.88
C LEU A 86 2.46 1.17 -8.10
N LEU A 87 1.15 1.15 -7.91
CA LEU A 87 0.14 1.35 -8.94
C LEU A 87 -0.27 2.84 -8.99
N ASP A 88 -0.68 3.33 -10.15
CA ASP A 88 -1.14 4.71 -10.38
C ASP A 88 -0.09 5.81 -10.10
N VAL A 89 1.21 5.49 -10.22
CA VAL A 89 2.30 6.48 -10.14
C VAL A 89 2.30 7.39 -11.37
N SER A 90 2.41 8.70 -11.15
CA SER A 90 2.44 9.66 -12.25
C SER A 90 3.74 9.58 -13.06
N PHE A 91 3.68 9.81 -14.38
CA PHE A 91 4.88 9.86 -15.24
C PHE A 91 5.94 10.85 -14.74
N PRO A 92 5.60 12.09 -14.34
CA PRO A 92 6.58 13.01 -13.77
C PRO A 92 7.29 12.45 -12.54
N PHE A 93 6.59 11.67 -11.72
CA PHE A 93 7.19 11.04 -10.56
C PHE A 93 8.10 9.87 -10.93
N ILE A 94 7.71 9.03 -11.89
CA ILE A 94 8.56 7.94 -12.40
C ILE A 94 9.92 8.48 -12.88
N ILE A 95 9.94 9.60 -13.59
CA ILE A 95 11.18 10.24 -14.05
C ILE A 95 12.09 10.68 -12.89
N LYS A 96 11.53 11.02 -11.72
CA LYS A 96 12.32 11.36 -10.52
C LYS A 96 12.91 10.13 -9.81
N LEU A 97 12.42 8.92 -10.09
CA LEU A 97 12.87 7.68 -9.47
C LEU A 97 14.05 7.01 -10.21
N ILE A 98 14.31 7.42 -11.45
CA ILE A 98 15.37 6.89 -12.34
C ILE A 98 16.59 7.80 -12.25
#